data_AF-A0AA39Y1V6-F1
#
_entry.id   AF-A0AA39Y1V6-F1
#
_cell.length_a   1.000
_cell.length_b   1.000
_cell.length_c   1.000
_cell.angle_alpha   90.00
_cell.angle_beta   90.00
_cell.angle_gamma   90.00
#
_symmetry.space_group_name_H-M   'P 1'
#
loop_
_entity.id
_entity.type
_entity.pdbx_description
1 polymer ?
#
loop_
_entity_poly.entity_id
_entity_poly.type
_entity_poly.pdbx_seq_one_letter_code
_entity_poly.pdbx_strand_id
1 'polypeptide(L)'
;MGVECGFDVYPPLGPDDQGVYKAFLEEITQKYKQAVHPNTGEPLIKIVGTPGTKNAYINFAVGEGPFLPYNHEYFMRFESKLVRRDSVMPYLKEVYLIARQYFPDKVQFWVSGASPTLIQIMERIPDMMTEEGPAHMREEYYKVRDELWRLKGKDE
;
A
#
# COMPACT_ATOMS: atom_id res chain seq x y z
N MET A 1 12.99 -8.97 14.68
CA MET A 1 12.57 -7.61 14.28
C MET A 1 12.70 -7.55 12.77
N GLY A 2 11.58 -7.38 12.06
CA GLY A 2 11.56 -7.25 10.60
C GLY A 2 11.67 -5.78 10.19
N VAL A 3 12.11 -5.53 8.96
CA VAL A 3 12.04 -4.17 8.41
C VAL A 3 10.62 -3.96 7.87
N GLU A 4 9.96 -2.90 8.33
CA GLU A 4 8.66 -2.47 7.83
C GLU A 4 8.85 -1.25 6.94
N CYS A 5 8.14 -1.18 5.82
CA CYS A 5 8.20 -0.03 4.94
C CYS A 5 6.89 0.14 4.19
N GLY A 6 6.61 1.38 3.83
CA GLY A 6 5.38 1.73 3.15
C GLY A 6 5.29 3.23 2.95
N PHE A 7 4.07 3.66 2.67
CA PHE A 7 3.74 5.06 2.65
C PHE A 7 2.36 5.29 3.24
N ASP A 8 2.19 6.48 3.80
CA ASP A 8 0.94 6.94 4.37
C ASP A 8 0.31 7.99 3.45
N VAL A 9 -1.01 8.10 3.55
CA VAL A 9 -1.81 9.14 2.90
C VAL A 9 -2.29 10.12 3.97
N TYR A 10 -1.73 11.32 3.98
CA TYR A 10 -2.09 12.37 4.91
C TYR A 10 -1.95 13.77 4.27
N PRO A 11 -2.97 14.64 4.36
CA PRO A 11 -4.28 14.42 4.98
C PRO A 11 -5.11 13.33 4.29
N PRO A 12 -6.11 12.73 4.99
CA PRO A 12 -7.02 11.76 4.39
C PRO A 12 -7.65 12.27 3.09
N LEU A 13 -7.89 11.36 2.15
CA LEU A 13 -8.60 11.69 0.91
C LEU A 13 -10.04 12.09 1.23
N GLY A 14 -10.46 13.23 0.68
CA GLY A 14 -11.82 13.74 0.80
C GLY A 14 -12.66 13.41 -0.44
N PRO A 15 -13.94 13.81 -0.44
CA PRO A 15 -14.87 13.50 -1.53
C PRO A 15 -14.40 13.97 -2.92
N ASP A 16 -13.67 15.09 -2.98
CA ASP A 16 -13.14 15.65 -4.22
C ASP A 16 -12.03 14.77 -4.84
N ASP A 17 -11.39 13.91 -4.05
CA ASP A 17 -10.35 12.98 -4.49
C ASP A 17 -10.93 11.71 -5.12
N GLN A 18 -12.25 11.47 -5.07
CA GLN A 18 -12.86 10.21 -5.53
C GLN A 18 -12.54 9.90 -7.00
N GLY A 19 -12.62 10.90 -7.88
CA GLY A 19 -12.31 10.73 -9.30
C GLY A 19 -10.83 10.45 -9.54
N VAL A 20 -9.96 11.17 -8.83
CA VAL A 20 -8.50 11.01 -8.87
C VAL A 20 -8.08 9.64 -8.36
N TYR A 21 -8.69 9.18 -7.26
CA TYR A 21 -8.45 7.86 -6.69
C TYR A 21 -8.88 6.73 -7.61
N LYS A 22 -10.00 6.90 -8.31
CA LYS A 22 -10.43 5.93 -9.32
C LYS A 22 -9.40 5.80 -10.45
N ALA A 23 -8.89 6.93 -10.96
CA ALA A 23 -7.85 6.92 -11.99
C ALA A 23 -6.55 6.27 -11.48
N PHE A 24 -6.15 6.55 -10.24
CA PHE A 24 -5.05 5.87 -9.56
C PHE A 24 -5.23 4.34 -9.54
N LEU A 25 -6.40 3.83 -9.13
CA LEU A 25 -6.68 2.40 -9.10
C LEU A 25 -6.70 1.78 -10.50
N GLU A 26 -7.22 2.50 -11.50
CA GLU A 26 -7.21 2.07 -12.90
C GLU A 26 -5.78 1.92 -13.44
N GLU A 27 -4.89 2.88 -13.14
CA GLU A 27 -3.48 2.79 -13.51
C GLU A 27 -2.78 1.60 -12.86
N ILE A 28 -2.97 1.42 -11.54
CA ILE A 28 -2.41 0.27 -10.80
C ILE A 28 -2.90 -1.04 -11.40
N THR A 29 -4.21 -1.16 -11.65
CA THR A 29 -4.81 -2.36 -12.21
C THR A 29 -4.28 -2.66 -13.60
N GLN A 30 -4.18 -1.63 -14.46
CA GLN A 30 -3.70 -1.79 -15.82
C GLN A 30 -2.22 -2.19 -15.85
N LYS A 31 -1.41 -1.59 -14.97
CA LYS A 31 0.03 -1.84 -14.88
C LYS A 31 0.34 -3.27 -14.42
N TYR A 32 -0.39 -3.77 -13.43
CA TYR A 32 -0.16 -5.12 -12.89
C TYR A 32 -1.08 -6.19 -13.47
N LYS A 33 -1.92 -5.86 -14.46
CA LYS A 33 -2.89 -6.78 -15.09
C LYS A 33 -2.28 -8.10 -15.55
N GLN A 34 -1.07 -8.06 -16.08
CA GLN A 34 -0.33 -9.22 -16.58
C GLN A 34 0.91 -9.54 -15.74
N ALA A 35 1.12 -8.80 -14.65
CA ALA A 35 2.24 -9.05 -13.77
C ALA A 35 1.98 -10.32 -12.96
N VAL A 36 2.99 -11.17 -12.88
CA VAL A 36 2.96 -12.39 -12.09
C VAL A 36 4.02 -12.34 -11.00
N HIS A 37 3.74 -12.99 -9.89
CA HIS A 37 4.67 -13.13 -8.79
C HIS A 37 5.87 -13.98 -9.22
N PRO A 38 7.13 -13.53 -9.03
CA PRO A 38 8.30 -14.21 -9.58
C PRO A 38 8.51 -15.61 -9.01
N ASN A 39 8.07 -15.86 -7.77
CA ASN A 39 8.30 -17.14 -7.10
C ASN A 39 7.15 -18.14 -7.27
N THR A 40 5.92 -17.67 -7.53
CA THR A 40 4.72 -18.54 -7.56
C THR A 40 4.05 -18.60 -8.93
N GLY A 41 4.35 -17.66 -9.83
CA GLY A 41 3.69 -17.55 -11.14
C GLY A 41 2.22 -17.11 -11.06
N GLU A 42 1.70 -16.83 -9.86
CA GLU A 42 0.34 -16.33 -9.67
C GLU A 42 0.22 -14.85 -10.08
N PRO A 43 -0.98 -14.36 -10.42
CA PRO A 43 -1.21 -12.94 -10.63
C PRO A 43 -0.73 -12.10 -9.45
N LEU A 44 0.04 -11.05 -9.74
CA LEU A 44 0.63 -10.19 -8.72
C LEU A 44 -0.42 -9.42 -7.95
N ILE A 45 -1.53 -9.04 -8.60
CA ILE A 45 -2.68 -8.42 -7.94
C ILE A 45 -3.91 -9.33 -8.03
N LYS A 46 -4.70 -9.34 -6.96
CA LYS A 46 -5.98 -10.04 -6.87
C LYS A 46 -7.03 -9.05 -6.41
N ILE A 47 -8.13 -8.92 -7.17
CA ILE A 47 -9.28 -8.13 -6.75
C ILE A 47 -10.11 -8.99 -5.80
N VAL A 48 -10.29 -8.50 -4.57
CA VAL A 48 -11.11 -9.15 -3.55
C VAL A 48 -12.39 -8.33 -3.37
N GLY A 49 -13.54 -9.02 -3.28
CA GLY A 49 -14.85 -8.39 -3.20
C GLY A 49 -15.35 -7.82 -4.52
N THR A 50 -16.52 -7.17 -4.49
CA THR A 50 -17.13 -6.52 -5.66
C THR A 50 -16.75 -5.04 -5.69
N PRO A 51 -16.05 -4.53 -6.73
CA PRO A 51 -15.71 -3.12 -6.84
C PRO A 51 -16.92 -2.21 -6.59
N GLY A 52 -16.73 -1.18 -5.75
CA GLY A 52 -17.81 -0.30 -5.30
C GLY A 52 -18.49 -0.73 -4.00
N THR A 53 -18.17 -1.91 -3.45
CA THR A 53 -18.57 -2.29 -2.09
C THR A 53 -17.49 -1.86 -1.07
N LYS A 54 -17.91 -1.69 0.20
CA LYS A 54 -16.99 -1.26 1.29
C LYS A 54 -15.83 -2.23 1.53
N ASN A 55 -16.01 -3.51 1.19
CA ASN A 55 -15.06 -4.57 1.47
C ASN A 55 -14.21 -4.95 0.23
N ALA A 56 -14.30 -4.16 -0.85
CA ALA A 56 -13.52 -4.43 -2.05
C ALA A 56 -12.15 -3.79 -1.97
N TYR A 57 -11.12 -4.55 -2.35
CA TYR A 57 -9.74 -4.08 -2.40
C TYR A 57 -8.92 -4.83 -3.44
N ILE A 58 -7.80 -4.22 -3.84
CA ILE A 58 -6.74 -4.85 -4.63
C ILE A 58 -5.71 -5.39 -3.65
N ASN A 59 -5.53 -6.71 -3.60
CA ASN A 59 -4.50 -7.36 -2.79
C ASN A 59 -3.27 -7.66 -3.65
N PHE A 60 -2.09 -7.25 -3.20
CA PHE A 60 -0.83 -7.61 -3.84
C PHE A 60 -0.33 -8.94 -3.27
N ALA A 61 -0.06 -9.93 -4.12
CA ALA A 61 0.47 -11.23 -3.74
C ALA A 61 2.00 -11.19 -3.51
N VAL A 62 2.50 -10.20 -2.76
CA VAL A 62 3.91 -10.05 -2.37
C VAL A 62 4.04 -9.75 -0.88
N GLY A 63 5.06 -10.32 -0.23
CA GLY A 63 5.34 -10.03 1.18
C GLY A 63 4.16 -10.37 2.09
N GLU A 64 3.73 -9.41 2.92
CA GLU A 64 2.58 -9.58 3.82
C GLU A 64 1.21 -9.29 3.18
N GLY A 65 1.17 -9.02 1.88
CA GLY A 65 -0.06 -8.75 1.17
C GLY A 65 -0.58 -7.31 1.34
N PRO A 66 0.20 -6.28 0.92
CA PRO A 66 -0.29 -4.92 0.97
C PRO A 66 -1.53 -4.78 0.07
N PHE A 67 -2.46 -3.91 0.46
CA PHE A 67 -3.73 -3.77 -0.25
C PHE A 67 -4.13 -2.32 -0.49
N LEU A 68 -4.92 -2.10 -1.54
CA LEU A 68 -5.53 -0.81 -1.87
C LEU A 68 -7.05 -0.96 -1.83
N PRO A 69 -7.77 -0.26 -0.94
CA PRO A 69 -9.22 -0.32 -0.88
C PRO A 69 -9.85 0.34 -2.12
N TYR A 70 -11.00 -0.12 -2.59
CA TYR A 70 -11.72 0.59 -3.66
C TYR A 70 -12.36 1.90 -3.19
N ASN A 71 -12.67 2.01 -1.90
CA ASN A 71 -13.15 3.26 -1.33
C ASN A 71 -11.96 4.13 -0.88
N HIS A 72 -11.82 5.30 -1.50
CA HIS A 72 -10.79 6.29 -1.21
C HIS A 72 -10.73 6.72 0.26
N GLU A 73 -11.87 6.78 0.95
CA GLU A 73 -11.96 7.13 2.38
C GLU A 73 -11.19 6.15 3.29
N TYR A 74 -10.90 4.94 2.79
CA TYR A 74 -10.15 3.93 3.52
C TYR A 74 -8.68 3.85 3.12
N PHE A 75 -8.25 4.61 2.10
CA PHE A 75 -6.86 4.60 1.66
C PHE A 75 -6.01 5.52 2.52
N MET A 76 -5.49 4.95 3.61
CA MET A 76 -4.64 5.66 4.58
C MET A 76 -3.18 5.23 4.50
N ARG A 77 -2.90 4.03 4.01
CA ARG A 77 -1.59 3.39 4.12
C ARG A 77 -1.43 2.22 3.16
N PHE A 78 -0.24 2.07 2.63
CA PHE A 78 0.20 0.90 1.86
C PHE A 78 1.57 0.45 2.38
N GLU A 79 1.60 -0.68 3.08
CA GLU A 79 2.79 -1.14 3.82
C GLU A 79 2.98 -2.65 3.70
N SER A 80 4.23 -3.10 3.81
CA SER A 80 4.56 -4.52 3.90
C SER A 80 5.89 -4.72 4.60
N LYS A 81 6.07 -5.86 5.27
CA LYS A 81 7.38 -6.26 5.80
C LYS A 81 8.29 -6.76 4.70
N LEU A 82 9.56 -6.36 4.79
CA LEU A 82 10.62 -6.91 3.97
C LEU A 82 11.01 -8.30 4.49
N VAL A 83 10.36 -9.31 3.93
CA VAL A 83 10.73 -10.70 4.11
C VAL A 83 11.84 -11.07 3.13
N ARG A 84 12.93 -11.69 3.61
CA ARG A 84 14.11 -12.04 2.79
C ARG A 84 13.82 -12.85 1.52
N ARG A 85 12.65 -13.50 1.42
CA ARG A 85 12.26 -14.36 0.29
C ARG A 85 11.50 -13.62 -0.81
N ASP A 86 10.86 -12.50 -0.52
CA ASP A 86 10.12 -11.73 -1.52
C ASP A 86 10.69 -10.31 -1.62
N SER A 87 11.06 -9.92 -2.85
CA SER A 87 11.49 -8.56 -3.13
C SER A 87 10.27 -7.64 -3.22
N VAL A 88 9.80 -7.16 -2.07
CA VAL A 88 8.60 -6.30 -1.98
C VAL A 88 8.90 -4.84 -2.35
N MET A 89 10.14 -4.39 -2.13
CA MET A 89 10.52 -2.99 -2.34
C MET A 89 10.27 -2.43 -3.74
N PRO A 90 10.56 -3.15 -4.83
CA PRO A 90 10.25 -2.65 -6.17
C PRO A 90 8.77 -2.28 -6.33
N TYR A 91 7.87 -3.13 -5.81
CA TYR A 91 6.43 -2.91 -5.89
C TYR A 91 5.99 -1.78 -4.96
N LEU A 92 6.46 -1.73 -3.71
CA LEU A 92 6.16 -0.62 -2.79
C LEU A 92 6.60 0.73 -3.35
N LYS A 93 7.83 0.81 -3.86
CA LYS A 93 8.37 2.02 -4.47
C LYS A 93 7.57 2.43 -5.69
N GLU A 94 7.19 1.48 -6.52
CA GLU A 94 6.46 1.76 -7.75
C GLU A 94 5.03 2.25 -7.47
N VAL A 95 4.31 1.59 -6.56
CA VAL A 95 2.98 2.05 -6.12
C VAL A 95 3.07 3.42 -5.45
N TYR A 96 4.10 3.69 -4.65
CA TYR A 96 4.36 5.02 -4.07
C TYR A 96 4.55 6.10 -5.13
N LEU A 97 5.40 5.84 -6.15
CA LEU A 97 5.66 6.80 -7.21
C LEU A 97 4.40 7.13 -8.01
N ILE A 98 3.55 6.13 -8.27
CA ILE A 98 2.23 6.35 -8.89
C ILE A 98 1.35 7.16 -7.94
N ALA A 99 1.23 6.77 -6.66
CA ALA A 99 0.42 7.50 -5.70
C ALA A 99 0.82 8.98 -5.59
N ARG A 100 2.12 9.29 -5.64
CA ARG A 100 2.63 10.67 -5.63
C ARG A 100 2.29 11.46 -6.91
N GLN A 101 2.08 10.80 -8.05
CA GLN A 101 1.59 11.49 -9.26
C GLN A 101 0.14 11.96 -9.11
N TYR A 102 -0.68 11.18 -8.40
CA TYR A 102 -2.10 11.49 -8.17
C TYR A 102 -2.32 12.37 -6.93
N PHE A 103 -1.47 12.21 -5.91
CA PHE A 103 -1.60 12.83 -4.59
C PHE A 103 -0.27 13.42 -4.12
N PRO A 104 0.32 14.38 -4.86
CA PRO A 104 1.70 14.84 -4.65
C PRO A 104 1.98 15.33 -3.23
N ASP A 105 1.01 16.02 -2.62
CA ASP A 105 1.16 16.63 -1.29
C ASP A 105 0.55 15.80 -0.16
N LYS A 106 0.03 14.61 -0.47
CA LYS A 106 -0.65 13.76 0.52
C LYS A 106 0.04 12.43 0.77
N VAL A 107 1.16 12.12 0.11
CA VAL A 107 1.79 10.80 0.20
C VAL A 107 3.18 10.89 0.79
N GLN A 108 3.43 10.13 1.85
CA GLN A 108 4.70 10.20 2.58
C GLN A 108 5.30 8.80 2.78
N PHE A 109 6.50 8.57 2.28
CA PHE A 109 7.19 7.28 2.38
C PHE A 109 7.92 7.16 3.72
N TRP A 110 7.88 5.98 4.33
CA TRP A 110 8.54 5.69 5.59
C TRP A 110 9.14 4.27 5.63
N VAL A 111 10.10 4.10 6.54
CA VAL A 111 10.74 2.82 6.84
C VAL A 111 11.00 2.71 8.34
N SER A 112 10.82 1.52 8.89
CA SER A 112 11.03 1.21 10.31
C SER A 112 11.88 -0.04 10.46
N GLY A 113 12.81 -0.01 11.42
CA GLY A 113 13.71 -1.14 11.70
C GLY A 113 14.77 -1.42 10.61
N ALA A 114 15.00 -0.49 9.68
CA ALA A 114 15.99 -0.64 8.60
C ALA A 114 17.43 -0.44 9.09
N SER A 115 18.37 -1.15 8.45
CA SER A 115 19.80 -0.89 8.65
C SER A 115 20.24 0.38 7.92
N PRO A 116 21.32 1.05 8.35
CA PRO A 116 21.86 2.23 7.68
C PRO A 116 22.13 2.04 6.17
N THR A 117 22.54 0.84 5.76
CA THR A 117 22.77 0.49 4.35
C THR A 117 21.46 0.46 3.55
N LEU A 118 20.39 -0.05 4.14
CA LEU A 118 19.08 -0.06 3.47
C LEU A 118 18.52 1.36 3.37
N ILE A 119 18.73 2.19 4.40
CA ILE A 119 18.36 3.61 4.39
C ILE A 119 19.04 4.34 3.21
N GLN A 120 20.35 4.14 2.98
CA GLN A 120 21.06 4.74 1.83
C GLN A 120 20.51 4.32 0.46
N ILE A 121 20.03 3.08 0.32
CA ILE A 121 19.37 2.63 -0.91
C ILE A 121 18.02 3.34 -1.08
N MET A 122 17.33 3.60 0.03
CA MET A 122 16.01 4.21 0.07
C MET A 122 16.03 5.74 0.01
N GLU A 123 17.13 6.42 0.37
CA GLU A 123 17.33 7.87 0.16
C GLU A 123 17.20 8.29 -1.31
N ARG A 124 17.22 7.33 -2.24
CA ARG A 124 16.90 7.56 -3.66
C ARG A 124 15.39 7.64 -3.94
N ILE A 125 14.54 7.49 -2.94
CA ILE A 125 13.10 7.71 -3.00
C ILE A 125 12.86 9.17 -2.60
N PRO A 126 12.22 9.98 -3.46
CA PRO A 126 11.94 11.37 -3.13
C PRO A 126 11.02 11.47 -1.90
N ASP A 127 11.18 12.53 -1.10
CA ASP A 127 10.36 12.85 0.09
C ASP A 127 10.22 11.71 1.12
N MET A 128 11.23 10.84 1.23
CA MET A 128 11.31 9.85 2.29
C MET A 128 11.55 10.53 3.64
N MET A 129 10.78 10.14 4.67
CA MET A 129 11.08 10.54 6.04
C MET A 129 12.41 9.94 6.50
N THR A 130 13.35 10.80 6.89
CA THR A 130 14.66 10.40 7.44
C THR A 130 14.62 10.14 8.94
N GLU A 131 13.54 10.52 9.62
CA GLU A 131 13.33 10.28 11.05
C GLU A 131 12.13 9.35 11.25
N GLU A 132 12.20 8.46 12.25
CA GLU A 132 11.07 7.66 12.73
C GLU A 132 10.01 8.59 13.32
N GLY A 133 9.21 9.23 12.46
CA GLY A 133 8.01 9.93 12.88
C GLY A 133 6.91 8.92 13.16
N PRO A 134 6.06 9.13 14.19
CA PRO A 134 4.89 8.30 14.39
C PRO A 134 4.07 8.33 13.10
N ALA A 135 3.78 7.14 12.57
CA ALA A 135 2.69 6.92 11.63
C ALA A 135 1.53 7.84 12.03
N HIS A 136 1.00 8.63 11.09
CA HIS A 136 -0.14 9.52 11.38
C HIS A 136 -1.40 8.65 11.60
N MET A 137 -1.47 8.00 12.76
CA MET A 137 -2.43 6.98 13.10
C MET A 137 -3.71 7.62 13.62
N ARG A 138 -4.81 7.48 12.87
CA ARG A 138 -6.17 7.58 13.43
C ARG A 138 -6.65 6.20 13.86
N GLU A 139 -7.34 6.11 15.00
CA GLU A 139 -8.02 4.89 15.49
C GLU A 139 -8.96 4.25 14.46
N GLU A 140 -9.47 5.04 13.51
CA GLU A 140 -10.33 4.60 12.40
C GLU A 140 -9.62 3.58 11.48
N TYR A 141 -8.30 3.71 11.28
CA TYR A 141 -7.51 2.75 10.50
C TYR A 141 -7.51 1.36 11.14
N TYR A 142 -7.32 1.28 12.46
CA TYR A 142 -7.34 0.00 13.17
C TYR A 142 -8.72 -0.64 13.12
N LYS A 143 -9.80 0.14 13.22
CA LYS A 143 -11.17 -0.38 13.09
C LYS A 143 -11.43 -0.95 11.70
N VAL A 144 -11.05 -0.23 10.64
CA VAL A 144 -11.22 -0.70 9.25
C VAL A 144 -10.32 -1.91 8.98
N ARG A 145 -9.07 -1.88 9.43
CA ARG A 145 -8.12 -2.98 9.28
C ARG A 145 -8.61 -4.24 10.02
N ASP A 146 -9.04 -4.10 11.27
CA ASP A 146 -9.55 -5.21 12.07
C ASP A 146 -10.88 -5.75 11.50
N GLU A 147 -11.73 -4.88 10.94
CA GLU A 147 -12.96 -5.31 10.28
C GLU A 147 -12.68 -6.06 8.97
N LEU A 148 -11.71 -5.61 8.17
CA LEU A 148 -11.23 -6.32 6.98
C LEU A 148 -10.59 -7.68 7.36
N TRP A 149 -9.79 -7.73 8.43
CA TRP A 149 -9.21 -8.99 8.93
C TRP A 149 -10.27 -9.95 9.48
N ARG A 150 -11.29 -9.43 10.19
CA ARG A 150 -12.41 -10.22 10.69
C ARG A 150 -13.26 -10.79 9.55
N LEU A 151 -13.37 -10.08 8.43
CA LEU A 151 -14.05 -10.58 7.23
C LEU A 151 -13.22 -11.64 6.50
N LYS A 152 -11.89 -11.48 6.45
CA LYS A 152 -10.96 -12.48 5.90
C LYS A 152 -11.01 -13.84 6.61
N GLY A 153 -11.32 -13.87 7.91
CA GLY A 153 -11.45 -15.10 8.71
C GLY A 153 -12.82 -15.78 8.66
N LYS A 154 -13.76 -15.32 7.81
CA LYS A 154 -15.12 -15.90 7.69
C LYS A 154 -15.34 -16.76 6.45
N ASP A 155 -14.33 -16.90 5.59
CA ASP A 155 -14.35 -17.75 4.39
C ASP A 155 -13.62 -19.09 4.60
N GLU A 156 -13.50 -19.57 5.85
CA GLU A 156 -13.11 -20.95 6.21
C GLU A 156 -14.29 -21.76 6.75
#